data_AF-A0A942SAA0-F1
#
_entry.id   AF-A0A942SAA0-F1
#
_cell.length_a   1.000
_cell.length_b   1.000
_cell.length_c   1.000
_cell.angle_alpha   90.00
_cell.angle_beta   90.00
_cell.angle_gamma   90.00
#
_symmetry.space_group_name_H-M   'P 1'
#
loop_
_entity.id
_entity.type
_entity.pdbx_description
1 polymer ?
#
loop_
_entity_poly.entity_id
_entity_poly.type
_entity_poly.pdbx_seq_one_letter_code
_entity_poly.pdbx_strand_id
1 'polypeptide(L)'
;MKTLRAAITGIQGWVPADLLTNAELEKMVDTTDEWIMTRTGIKERHILKGEGKGTSVIGTEAVKGLLEKTGTKPEEIDMLICATVTPDMLFPATANIISHNCGIKNAFSFDLNAACSGFIYALISASKFIECGSHKKIIVVGADKMSSIVDYTDRATCVIFGDGGGAVLLEPTTEDVGIKDSFMQTDGAGMVHLHMKAGGSAKPPTTETIESREHFVYQEGQAVFKFAVTNMADAAATIVNRNNLKPEEIAWLVPHQANLRIIDATAKRMGINKEQVMINIERYGNTTNGTIPLCLWEWENQMRKGDNIVLAAFGGGFTWGSIYLKWAYDPK
;
A
#
# COMPACT_ATOMS: atom_id res chain seq x y z
N MET A 1 -5.76 34.02 -1.90
CA MET A 1 -6.68 32.91 -2.26
C MET A 1 -6.46 31.78 -1.27
N LYS A 2 -7.52 31.09 -0.81
CA LYS A 2 -7.33 29.89 0.03
C LYS A 2 -6.70 28.79 -0.84
N THR A 3 -5.66 28.12 -0.33
CA THR A 3 -5.00 27.01 -1.03
C THR A 3 -5.94 25.81 -1.09
N LEU A 4 -6.23 25.32 -2.30
CA LEU A 4 -6.99 24.10 -2.53
C LEU A 4 -6.10 22.89 -2.22
N ARG A 5 -6.57 21.95 -1.40
CA ARG A 5 -5.85 20.72 -1.04
C ARG A 5 -6.71 19.49 -1.30
N ALA A 6 -6.06 18.35 -1.51
CA ALA A 6 -6.74 17.06 -1.51
C ALA A 6 -6.85 16.51 -0.09
N ALA A 7 -8.06 16.17 0.33
CA ALA A 7 -8.36 15.55 1.61
C ALA A 7 -8.90 14.13 1.42
N ILE A 8 -8.44 13.19 2.24
CA ILE A 8 -9.07 11.87 2.34
C ILE A 8 -10.40 12.04 3.07
N THR A 9 -11.52 11.84 2.38
CA THR A 9 -12.88 12.00 2.92
C THR A 9 -13.64 10.70 3.08
N GLY A 10 -13.03 9.58 2.67
CA GLY A 10 -13.53 8.25 2.92
C GLY A 10 -12.43 7.22 2.73
N ILE A 11 -12.57 6.11 3.43
CA ILE A 11 -11.69 4.95 3.28
C ILE A 11 -12.46 3.65 3.41
N GLN A 12 -12.05 2.64 2.67
CA GLN A 12 -12.55 1.28 2.80
C GLN A 12 -11.44 0.27 2.49
N GLY A 13 -11.36 -0.79 3.27
CA GLY A 13 -10.52 -1.95 3.01
C GLY A 13 -11.33 -3.18 2.62
N TRP A 14 -10.66 -4.13 1.98
CA TRP A 14 -11.18 -5.46 1.70
C TRP A 14 -10.06 -6.49 1.65
N VAL A 15 -10.33 -7.67 2.21
CA VAL A 15 -9.41 -8.82 2.17
C VAL A 15 -10.18 -10.10 1.83
N PRO A 16 -9.54 -11.08 1.14
CA PRO A 16 -10.13 -12.39 0.90
C PRO A 16 -10.48 -13.14 2.19
N ALA A 17 -11.47 -14.02 2.16
CA ALA A 17 -11.87 -14.79 3.37
C ALA A 17 -10.90 -15.92 3.73
N ASP A 18 -10.19 -16.50 2.76
CA ASP A 18 -9.23 -17.57 3.02
C ASP A 18 -8.00 -17.05 3.75
N LEU A 19 -7.60 -17.76 4.81
CA LEU A 19 -6.39 -17.49 5.58
C LEU A 19 -5.32 -18.54 5.29
N LEU A 20 -4.06 -18.09 5.31
CA LEU A 20 -2.87 -18.94 5.36
C LEU A 20 -2.13 -18.63 6.67
N THR A 21 -2.16 -19.57 7.60
CA THR A 21 -1.54 -19.42 8.92
C THR A 21 -0.08 -19.86 8.90
N ASN A 22 0.71 -19.45 9.89
CA ASN A 22 2.06 -19.98 10.07
C ASN A 22 2.07 -21.51 10.24
N ALA A 23 1.10 -22.09 10.94
CA ALA A 23 0.95 -23.54 11.11
C ALA A 23 0.68 -24.29 9.80
N GLU A 24 0.12 -23.64 8.79
CA GLU A 24 0.00 -24.20 7.44
C GLU A 24 1.31 -24.10 6.66
N LEU A 25 2.04 -22.99 6.80
CA LEU A 25 3.37 -22.82 6.19
C LEU A 25 4.41 -23.81 6.72
N GLU A 26 4.36 -24.15 8.01
CA GLU A 26 5.19 -25.21 8.63
C GLU A 26 5.04 -26.57 7.94
N LYS A 27 3.89 -26.83 7.29
CA LYS A 27 3.63 -28.06 6.55
C LYS A 27 4.14 -28.00 5.10
N MET A 28 4.51 -26.81 4.63
CA MET A 28 4.91 -26.55 3.23
C MET A 28 6.43 -26.41 3.09
N VAL A 29 7.08 -25.76 4.05
CA VAL A 29 8.52 -25.44 4.02
C VAL A 29 9.16 -25.62 5.40
N ASP A 30 10.49 -25.78 5.43
CA ASP A 30 11.27 -25.88 6.68
C ASP A 30 11.28 -24.53 7.43
N THR A 31 10.26 -24.30 8.26
CA THR A 31 10.05 -23.08 9.05
C THR A 31 9.28 -23.39 10.33
N THR A 32 9.15 -22.41 11.22
CA THR A 32 8.31 -22.47 12.43
C THR A 32 7.59 -21.15 12.67
N ASP A 33 6.47 -21.17 13.37
CA ASP A 33 5.75 -19.96 13.83
C ASP A 33 6.69 -19.02 14.59
N GLU A 34 7.47 -19.55 15.52
CA GLU A 34 8.46 -18.77 16.27
C GLU A 34 9.47 -18.08 15.35
N TRP A 35 9.96 -18.77 14.33
CA TRP A 35 10.90 -18.21 13.37
C TRP A 35 10.28 -17.09 12.53
N ILE A 36 9.04 -17.29 12.06
CA ILE A 36 8.31 -16.30 11.26
C ILE A 36 8.00 -15.08 12.11
N MET A 37 7.42 -15.26 13.29
CA MET A 37 7.05 -14.18 14.22
C MET A 37 8.27 -13.36 14.63
N THR A 38 9.37 -14.01 15.02
CA THR A 38 10.59 -13.30 15.44
C THR A 38 11.20 -12.45 14.32
N ARG A 39 11.09 -12.93 13.06
CA ARG A 39 11.68 -12.22 11.92
C ARG A 39 10.79 -11.17 11.28
N THR A 40 9.47 -11.39 11.29
CA THR A 40 8.52 -10.59 10.51
C THR A 40 7.44 -9.94 11.37
N GLY A 41 7.01 -10.61 12.45
CA GLY A 41 5.83 -10.26 13.22
C GLY A 41 4.50 -10.75 12.62
N ILE A 42 4.54 -11.62 11.60
CA ILE A 42 3.36 -12.08 10.85
C ILE A 42 2.88 -13.42 11.39
N LYS A 43 1.59 -13.51 11.71
CA LYS A 43 0.94 -14.74 12.19
C LYS A 43 0.09 -15.40 11.11
N GLU A 44 -0.60 -14.58 10.34
CA GLU A 44 -1.49 -15.01 9.29
C GLU A 44 -1.50 -14.00 8.14
N ARG A 45 -2.01 -14.46 6.99
CA ARG A 45 -2.20 -13.63 5.80
C ARG A 45 -3.41 -14.14 5.02
N HIS A 46 -4.10 -13.23 4.35
CA HIS A 46 -5.24 -13.57 3.51
C HIS A 46 -4.78 -13.99 2.10
N ILE A 47 -5.50 -14.92 1.46
CA ILE A 47 -5.17 -15.45 0.13
C ILE A 47 -6.40 -15.44 -0.77
N LEU A 48 -6.31 -14.82 -1.95
CA LEU A 48 -7.40 -14.79 -2.92
C LEU A 48 -7.43 -16.07 -3.76
N LYS A 49 -8.27 -17.02 -3.36
CA LYS A 49 -8.49 -18.27 -4.12
C LYS A 49 -9.61 -18.14 -5.16
N GLY A 50 -9.48 -18.94 -6.22
CA GLY A 50 -10.45 -19.07 -7.29
C GLY A 50 -9.87 -18.72 -8.67
N GLU A 51 -10.34 -19.44 -9.68
CA GLU A 51 -9.95 -19.22 -11.08
C GLU A 51 -10.38 -17.83 -11.56
N GLY A 52 -9.54 -17.18 -12.36
CA GLY A 52 -9.83 -15.87 -12.93
C GLY A 52 -9.91 -14.70 -11.95
N LYS A 53 -9.65 -14.91 -10.65
CA LYS A 53 -9.67 -13.83 -9.65
C LYS A 53 -8.29 -13.16 -9.54
N GLY A 54 -8.17 -11.96 -10.08
CA GLY A 54 -6.99 -11.09 -9.95
C GLY A 54 -7.16 -9.98 -8.91
N THR A 55 -6.21 -9.05 -8.89
CA THR A 55 -6.18 -7.89 -7.98
C THR A 55 -7.40 -7.00 -8.15
N SER A 56 -8.00 -6.95 -9.34
CA SER A 56 -9.23 -6.20 -9.62
C SER A 56 -10.39 -6.62 -8.73
N VAL A 57 -10.46 -7.87 -8.26
CA VAL A 57 -11.49 -8.33 -7.32
C VAL A 57 -11.35 -7.60 -5.99
N ILE A 58 -10.12 -7.54 -5.45
CA ILE A 58 -9.80 -6.82 -4.21
C ILE A 58 -10.15 -5.34 -4.35
N GLY A 59 -9.68 -4.72 -5.44
CA GLY A 59 -9.95 -3.31 -5.70
C GLY A 59 -11.44 -3.01 -5.91
N THR A 60 -12.17 -3.88 -6.60
CA THR A 60 -13.62 -3.75 -6.84
C THR A 60 -14.39 -3.73 -5.53
N GLU A 61 -14.13 -4.69 -4.64
CA GLU A 61 -14.88 -4.79 -3.38
C GLU A 61 -14.53 -3.64 -2.41
N ALA A 62 -13.26 -3.21 -2.38
CA ALA A 62 -12.87 -2.01 -1.65
C ALA A 62 -13.57 -0.74 -2.17
N VAL A 63 -13.64 -0.56 -3.49
CA VAL A 63 -14.29 0.61 -4.11
C VAL A 63 -15.80 0.59 -3.93
N LYS A 64 -16.47 -0.56 -4.09
CA LYS A 64 -17.90 -0.68 -3.82
C LYS A 64 -18.23 -0.28 -2.38
N GLY A 65 -17.50 -0.83 -1.40
CA GLY A 65 -17.71 -0.49 0.00
C GLY A 65 -17.41 0.98 0.30
N LEU A 66 -16.39 1.58 -0.35
CA LEU A 66 -16.10 3.01 -0.23
C LEU A 66 -17.25 3.89 -0.75
N LEU A 67 -17.78 3.57 -1.93
CA LEU A 67 -18.89 4.31 -2.55
C LEU A 67 -20.16 4.19 -1.69
N GLU A 68 -20.47 2.99 -1.20
CA GLU A 68 -21.59 2.76 -0.27
C GLU A 68 -21.41 3.57 1.03
N LYS A 69 -20.25 3.46 1.68
CA LYS A 69 -19.95 4.13 2.94
C LYS A 69 -20.00 5.65 2.85
N THR A 70 -19.52 6.22 1.74
CA THR A 70 -19.52 7.67 1.51
C THR A 70 -20.83 8.19 0.93
N GLY A 71 -21.71 7.30 0.45
CA GLY A 71 -22.90 7.67 -0.31
C GLY A 71 -22.59 8.33 -1.66
N THR A 72 -21.35 8.17 -2.17
CA THR A 72 -20.91 8.77 -3.44
C THR A 72 -21.42 7.92 -4.60
N LYS A 73 -22.05 8.56 -5.59
CA LYS A 73 -22.46 7.86 -6.80
C LYS A 73 -21.27 7.58 -7.71
N PRO A 74 -21.19 6.41 -8.38
CA PRO A 74 -20.11 6.10 -9.31
C PRO A 74 -19.88 7.15 -10.40
N GLU A 75 -20.95 7.82 -10.85
CA GLU A 75 -20.92 8.85 -11.88
C GLU A 75 -20.26 10.16 -11.43
N GLU A 76 -20.06 10.36 -10.12
CA GLU A 76 -19.40 11.55 -9.57
C GLU A 76 -17.87 11.42 -9.52
N ILE A 77 -17.33 10.23 -9.81
CA ILE A 77 -15.89 9.99 -9.80
C ILE A 77 -15.28 10.48 -11.11
N ASP A 78 -14.24 11.31 -11.01
CA ASP A 78 -13.55 11.91 -12.15
C ASP A 78 -12.31 11.09 -12.56
N MET A 79 -11.71 10.35 -11.61
CA MET A 79 -10.49 9.56 -11.83
C MET A 79 -10.40 8.37 -10.87
N LEU A 80 -9.84 7.25 -11.34
CA LEU A 80 -9.44 6.13 -10.49
C LEU A 80 -7.99 5.72 -10.78
N ILE A 81 -7.14 5.70 -9.76
CA ILE A 81 -5.76 5.20 -9.85
C ILE A 81 -5.65 3.90 -9.04
N CYS A 82 -5.13 2.83 -9.65
CA CYS A 82 -4.83 1.59 -8.94
C CYS A 82 -3.31 1.41 -8.80
N ALA A 83 -2.80 1.49 -7.57
CA ALA A 83 -1.45 1.11 -7.24
C ALA A 83 -1.36 -0.40 -7.03
N THR A 84 -0.62 -1.09 -7.89
CA THR A 84 -0.43 -2.55 -7.84
C THR A 84 0.87 -2.98 -8.53
N VAL A 85 1.47 -4.07 -8.04
CA VAL A 85 2.53 -4.82 -8.73
C VAL A 85 2.06 -6.15 -9.30
N THR A 86 0.84 -6.56 -8.94
CA THR A 86 0.20 -7.81 -9.37
C THR A 86 -1.08 -7.53 -10.15
N PRO A 87 -1.01 -6.75 -11.25
CA PRO A 87 -2.20 -6.43 -12.02
C PRO A 87 -2.82 -7.71 -12.60
N ASP A 88 -4.12 -7.68 -12.89
CA ASP A 88 -4.82 -8.82 -13.50
C ASP A 88 -4.17 -9.24 -14.82
N MET A 89 -3.70 -8.26 -15.58
CA MET A 89 -3.05 -8.40 -16.87
C MET A 89 -2.03 -7.27 -17.03
N LEU A 90 -1.07 -7.42 -17.96
CA LEU A 90 -0.20 -6.29 -18.33
C LEU A 90 -0.99 -5.18 -19.05
N PHE A 91 -2.04 -5.55 -19.78
CA PHE A 91 -3.04 -4.67 -20.34
C PHE A 91 -4.34 -5.45 -20.60
N PRO A 92 -5.53 -4.84 -20.42
CA PRO A 92 -5.77 -3.46 -19.95
C PRO A 92 -5.40 -3.26 -18.47
N ALA A 93 -5.45 -2.01 -17.99
CA ALA A 93 -5.11 -1.69 -16.60
C ALA A 93 -6.15 -2.29 -15.63
N THR A 94 -5.69 -2.73 -14.46
CA THR A 94 -6.52 -3.21 -13.35
C THR A 94 -7.55 -2.16 -12.93
N ALA A 95 -7.15 -0.88 -12.93
CA ALA A 95 -8.01 0.26 -12.70
C ALA A 95 -9.20 0.31 -13.68
N ASN A 96 -9.03 -0.09 -14.94
CA ASN A 96 -10.13 -0.11 -15.92
C ASN A 96 -11.17 -1.17 -15.56
N ILE A 97 -10.71 -2.34 -15.10
CA ILE A 97 -11.57 -3.44 -14.65
C ILE A 97 -12.35 -3.02 -13.40
N ILE A 98 -11.68 -2.39 -12.42
CA ILE A 98 -12.32 -1.86 -11.21
C ILE A 98 -13.39 -0.81 -11.57
N SER A 99 -13.06 0.16 -12.44
CA SER A 99 -14.01 1.18 -12.88
C SER A 99 -15.25 0.56 -13.52
N HIS A 100 -15.07 -0.41 -14.42
CA HIS A 100 -16.18 -1.13 -15.05
C HIS A 100 -17.06 -1.83 -14.00
N ASN A 101 -16.46 -2.61 -13.11
CA ASN A 101 -17.17 -3.39 -12.09
C ASN A 101 -17.93 -2.53 -11.07
N CYS A 102 -17.48 -1.29 -10.85
CA CYS A 102 -18.11 -0.35 -9.93
C CYS A 102 -19.08 0.63 -10.61
N GLY A 103 -19.30 0.51 -11.92
CA GLY A 103 -20.18 1.41 -12.67
C GLY A 103 -19.63 2.82 -12.85
N ILE A 104 -18.32 3.03 -12.66
CA ILE A 104 -17.65 4.32 -12.83
C ILE A 104 -17.45 4.55 -14.33
N LYS A 105 -18.34 5.32 -14.95
CA LYS A 105 -18.38 5.53 -16.41
C LYS A 105 -17.79 6.87 -16.87
N ASN A 106 -17.70 7.84 -15.97
CA ASN A 106 -17.27 9.21 -16.30
C ASN A 106 -15.78 9.44 -16.03
N ALA A 107 -15.14 8.56 -15.26
CA ALA A 107 -13.72 8.68 -14.92
C ALA A 107 -12.82 8.09 -16.02
N PHE A 108 -11.62 8.65 -16.17
CA PHE A 108 -10.51 7.88 -16.72
C PHE A 108 -9.76 7.14 -15.60
N SER A 109 -9.16 6.01 -15.93
CA SER A 109 -8.48 5.18 -14.95
C SER A 109 -7.22 4.53 -15.48
N PHE A 110 -6.23 4.36 -14.61
CA PHE A 110 -4.92 3.80 -14.95
C PHE A 110 -4.24 3.16 -13.74
N ASP A 111 -3.28 2.29 -14.01
CA ASP A 111 -2.46 1.66 -12.97
C ASP A 111 -1.18 2.48 -12.72
N LEU A 112 -0.71 2.47 -11.47
CA LEU A 112 0.57 3.02 -11.07
C LEU A 112 1.41 1.93 -10.40
N ASN A 113 2.64 1.74 -10.88
CA ASN A 113 3.57 0.78 -10.28
C ASN A 113 4.80 1.51 -9.74
N ALA A 114 4.93 1.55 -8.41
CA ALA A 114 6.13 1.94 -7.69
C ALA A 114 6.37 0.98 -6.53
N ALA A 115 6.29 -0.32 -6.82
CA ALA A 115 6.39 -1.39 -5.83
C ALA A 115 5.47 -1.14 -4.61
N CYS A 116 5.95 -1.42 -3.39
CA CYS A 116 5.22 -1.15 -2.15
C CYS A 116 5.05 0.34 -1.82
N SER A 117 5.76 1.25 -2.52
CA SER A 117 5.55 2.70 -2.39
C SER A 117 4.42 3.20 -3.29
N GLY A 118 3.83 2.35 -4.14
CA GLY A 118 2.85 2.73 -5.14
C GLY A 118 1.65 3.48 -4.56
N PHE A 119 1.11 3.05 -3.40
CA PHE A 119 -0.02 3.75 -2.81
C PHE A 119 0.29 5.22 -2.47
N ILE A 120 1.43 5.53 -1.84
CA ILE A 120 1.79 6.91 -1.50
C ILE A 120 2.17 7.72 -2.76
N TYR A 121 2.74 7.07 -3.77
CA TYR A 121 3.00 7.71 -5.07
C TYR A 121 1.67 8.08 -5.75
N ALA A 122 0.72 7.15 -5.81
CA ALA A 122 -0.61 7.37 -6.37
C ALA A 122 -1.39 8.43 -5.60
N LEU A 123 -1.27 8.46 -4.26
CA LEU A 123 -1.92 9.45 -3.41
C LEU A 123 -1.45 10.88 -3.75
N ILE A 124 -0.14 11.10 -3.92
CA ILE A 124 0.40 12.40 -4.33
C ILE A 124 0.08 12.72 -5.78
N SER A 125 0.18 11.76 -6.70
CA SER A 125 -0.21 11.97 -8.09
C SER A 125 -1.67 12.44 -8.20
N ALA A 126 -2.59 11.76 -7.49
CA ALA A 126 -4.00 12.16 -7.42
C ALA A 126 -4.19 13.54 -6.76
N SER A 127 -3.42 13.85 -5.70
CA SER A 127 -3.54 15.14 -5.00
C SER A 127 -3.31 16.32 -5.94
N LYS A 128 -2.39 16.20 -6.90
CA LYS A 128 -2.08 17.28 -7.85
C LYS A 128 -3.21 17.61 -8.80
N PHE A 129 -4.03 16.63 -9.19
CA PHE A 129 -5.21 16.87 -10.01
C PHE A 129 -6.30 17.66 -9.25
N ILE A 130 -6.45 17.42 -7.95
CA ILE A 130 -7.35 18.19 -7.09
C ILE A 130 -6.79 19.59 -6.80
N GLU A 131 -5.52 19.69 -6.42
CA GLU A 131 -4.86 20.95 -6.07
C GLU A 131 -4.85 21.94 -7.25
N CYS A 132 -4.73 21.46 -8.49
CA CYS A 132 -4.82 22.30 -9.69
C CYS A 132 -6.27 22.59 -10.14
N GLY A 133 -7.27 22.04 -9.45
CA GLY A 133 -8.70 22.28 -9.71
C GLY A 133 -9.28 21.52 -10.90
N SER A 134 -8.54 20.58 -11.47
CA SER A 134 -8.98 19.80 -12.65
C SER A 134 -9.97 18.69 -12.31
N HIS A 135 -9.94 18.18 -11.07
CA HIS A 135 -10.77 17.06 -10.61
C HIS A 135 -11.30 17.35 -9.21
N LYS A 136 -12.46 16.76 -8.88
CA LYS A 136 -13.13 16.93 -7.58
C LYS A 136 -13.20 15.63 -6.80
N LYS A 137 -13.45 14.48 -7.44
CA LYS A 137 -13.50 13.20 -6.75
C LYS A 137 -12.58 12.20 -7.42
N ILE A 138 -11.54 11.79 -6.70
CA ILE A 138 -10.57 10.81 -7.18
C ILE A 138 -10.53 9.64 -6.20
N ILE A 139 -10.59 8.42 -6.73
CA ILE A 139 -10.38 7.21 -5.95
C ILE A 139 -8.93 6.75 -6.16
N VAL A 140 -8.23 6.50 -5.05
CA VAL A 140 -6.92 5.86 -5.07
C VAL A 140 -7.03 4.49 -4.41
N VAL A 141 -6.75 3.44 -5.17
CA VAL A 141 -6.75 2.05 -4.73
C VAL A 141 -5.32 1.61 -4.51
N GLY A 142 -5.01 0.98 -3.38
CA GLY A 142 -3.80 0.18 -3.20
C GLY A 142 -4.21 -1.27 -2.96
N ALA A 143 -3.83 -2.18 -3.85
CA ALA A 143 -4.24 -3.57 -3.76
C ALA A 143 -3.23 -4.48 -4.46
N ASP A 144 -3.02 -5.67 -3.91
CA ASP A 144 -2.21 -6.71 -4.53
C ASP A 144 -2.71 -8.11 -4.20
N LYS A 145 -2.59 -9.01 -5.19
CA LYS A 145 -2.68 -10.47 -5.05
C LYS A 145 -1.27 -11.05 -5.09
N MET A 146 -0.46 -10.76 -4.06
CA MET A 146 0.93 -11.21 -4.00
C MET A 146 1.07 -12.73 -4.05
N SER A 147 0.09 -13.49 -3.56
CA SER A 147 0.06 -14.95 -3.63
C SER A 147 0.22 -15.50 -5.05
N SER A 148 -0.12 -14.71 -6.08
CA SER A 148 0.03 -15.09 -7.49
C SER A 148 1.49 -15.14 -7.97
N ILE A 149 2.40 -14.46 -7.26
CA ILE A 149 3.83 -14.37 -7.59
C ILE A 149 4.72 -14.83 -6.43
N VAL A 150 4.17 -15.53 -5.43
CA VAL A 150 4.94 -16.12 -4.33
C VAL A 150 5.38 -17.55 -4.67
N ASP A 151 6.66 -17.82 -4.43
CA ASP A 151 7.21 -19.18 -4.47
C ASP A 151 7.00 -19.88 -3.11
N TYR A 152 5.97 -20.73 -3.01
CA TYR A 152 5.67 -21.50 -1.78
C TYR A 152 6.68 -22.62 -1.44
N THR A 153 7.76 -22.77 -2.21
CA THR A 153 8.92 -23.61 -1.86
C THR A 153 10.08 -22.80 -1.29
N ASP A 154 10.04 -21.47 -1.42
CA ASP A 154 11.04 -20.55 -0.87
C ASP A 154 10.56 -19.92 0.44
N ARG A 155 11.05 -20.46 1.56
CA ARG A 155 10.74 -19.93 2.90
C ARG A 155 11.17 -18.48 3.12
N ALA A 156 12.09 -17.94 2.30
CA ALA A 156 12.56 -16.56 2.48
C ALA A 156 11.50 -15.53 2.12
N THR A 157 10.57 -15.88 1.22
CA THR A 157 9.55 -14.96 0.68
C THR A 157 8.13 -15.39 0.99
N CYS A 158 7.84 -16.71 1.01
CA CYS A 158 6.45 -17.20 1.17
C CYS A 158 5.82 -16.91 2.53
N VAL A 159 6.64 -16.57 3.54
CA VAL A 159 6.18 -16.18 4.88
C VAL A 159 5.85 -14.69 5.00
N ILE A 160 6.10 -13.88 3.96
CA ILE A 160 6.02 -12.41 4.07
C ILE A 160 4.68 -11.90 3.54
N PHE A 161 4.27 -12.36 2.36
CA PHE A 161 3.25 -11.68 1.59
C PHE A 161 1.84 -12.22 1.81
N GLY A 162 0.87 -11.32 1.73
CA GLY A 162 -0.56 -11.61 1.75
C GLY A 162 -1.29 -10.87 0.63
N ASP A 163 -2.56 -11.20 0.45
CA ASP A 163 -3.45 -10.57 -0.53
C ASP A 163 -4.43 -9.63 0.18
N GLY A 164 -4.65 -8.45 -0.39
CA GLY A 164 -5.59 -7.49 0.17
C GLY A 164 -5.36 -6.08 -0.34
N GLY A 165 -6.29 -5.19 0.00
CA GLY A 165 -6.21 -3.82 -0.46
C GLY A 165 -7.26 -2.90 0.14
N GLY A 166 -7.15 -1.62 -0.18
CA GLY A 166 -8.14 -0.63 0.19
C GLY A 166 -8.17 0.54 -0.78
N ALA A 167 -9.21 1.32 -0.66
CA ALA A 167 -9.47 2.50 -1.48
C ALA A 167 -9.72 3.72 -0.59
N VAL A 168 -9.19 4.87 -0.99
CA VAL A 168 -9.49 6.17 -0.40
C VAL A 168 -10.20 7.07 -1.41
N LEU A 169 -11.15 7.86 -0.92
CA LEU A 169 -11.77 8.95 -1.68
C LEU A 169 -11.03 10.25 -1.36
N LEU A 170 -10.57 10.95 -2.39
CA LEU A 170 -10.00 12.28 -2.28
C LEU A 170 -10.97 13.33 -2.80
N GLU A 171 -11.16 14.39 -2.01
CA GLU A 171 -11.97 15.55 -2.35
C GLU A 171 -11.23 16.88 -2.07
N PRO A 172 -11.56 17.96 -2.81
CA PRO A 172 -11.01 19.28 -2.58
C PRO A 172 -11.46 19.84 -1.22
N THR A 173 -10.53 20.47 -0.52
CA THR A 173 -10.82 21.27 0.67
C THR A 173 -10.08 22.59 0.65
N THR A 174 -10.66 23.60 1.31
CA THR A 174 -9.99 24.86 1.65
C THR A 174 -9.77 25.02 3.15
N GLU A 175 -10.15 24.01 3.93
CA GLU A 175 -9.88 23.95 5.37
C GLU A 175 -8.42 23.58 5.64
N ASP A 176 -7.97 23.70 6.89
CA ASP A 176 -6.64 23.26 7.29
C ASP A 176 -6.56 21.73 7.48
N VAL A 177 -7.11 20.95 6.55
CA VAL A 177 -6.97 19.48 6.48
C VAL A 177 -6.39 19.05 5.13
N GLY A 178 -6.26 17.74 4.92
CA GLY A 178 -5.71 17.14 3.70
C GLY A 178 -4.19 17.07 3.67
N ILE A 179 -3.67 16.68 2.50
CA ILE A 179 -2.23 16.51 2.26
C ILE A 179 -1.51 17.85 2.42
N LYS A 180 -0.52 17.89 3.31
CA LYS A 180 0.26 19.09 3.62
C LYS A 180 1.58 19.09 2.90
N ASP A 181 2.23 17.93 2.87
CA ASP A 181 3.59 17.81 2.38
C ASP A 181 3.92 16.38 1.97
N SER A 182 4.92 16.23 1.08
CA SER A 182 5.36 14.95 0.55
C SER A 182 6.86 14.94 0.27
N PHE A 183 7.53 13.84 0.57
CA PHE A 183 8.92 13.59 0.19
C PHE A 183 9.01 12.24 -0.52
N MET A 184 9.36 12.23 -1.81
CA MET A 184 9.39 11.04 -2.66
C MET A 184 10.76 10.89 -3.30
N GLN A 185 11.26 9.65 -3.38
CA GLN A 185 12.62 9.34 -3.84
C GLN A 185 12.69 7.97 -4.51
N THR A 186 13.60 7.84 -5.46
CA THR A 186 13.85 6.59 -6.19
C THR A 186 15.34 6.42 -6.44
N ASP A 187 15.84 5.19 -6.31
CA ASP A 187 17.18 4.78 -6.73
C ASP A 187 17.11 3.42 -7.43
N GLY A 188 17.13 3.47 -8.77
CA GLY A 188 17.02 2.29 -9.64
C GLY A 188 18.14 1.26 -9.50
N ALA A 189 19.26 1.58 -8.85
CA ALA A 189 20.34 0.64 -8.62
C ALA A 189 19.91 -0.54 -7.71
N GLY A 190 18.87 -0.33 -6.89
CA GLY A 190 18.31 -1.35 -6.01
C GLY A 190 17.58 -2.49 -6.73
N MET A 191 17.36 -2.40 -8.06
CA MET A 191 16.60 -3.38 -8.84
C MET A 191 17.05 -4.83 -8.61
N VAL A 192 18.35 -5.06 -8.44
CA VAL A 192 18.93 -6.41 -8.30
C VAL A 192 18.50 -7.10 -7.00
N HIS A 193 18.03 -6.35 -6.00
CA HIS A 193 17.71 -6.88 -4.67
C HIS A 193 16.23 -7.20 -4.46
N LEU A 194 15.31 -6.63 -5.24
CA LEU A 194 13.87 -6.89 -5.12
C LEU A 194 13.18 -6.69 -6.47
N HIS A 195 12.88 -7.80 -7.16
CA HIS A 195 12.29 -7.81 -8.50
C HIS A 195 11.67 -9.16 -8.84
N MET A 196 10.98 -9.25 -9.99
CA MET A 196 10.71 -10.51 -10.69
C MET A 196 11.69 -10.62 -11.87
N LYS A 197 12.36 -11.76 -12.00
CA LYS A 197 13.46 -11.97 -12.97
C LYS A 197 12.94 -12.11 -14.41
N ALA A 198 11.79 -12.75 -14.57
CA ALA A 198 11.13 -12.98 -15.85
C ALA A 198 9.66 -12.54 -15.82
N GLY A 199 9.02 -12.54 -16.99
CA GLY A 199 7.61 -12.16 -17.18
C GLY A 199 7.43 -10.76 -17.77
N GLY A 200 8.45 -9.91 -17.67
CA GLY A 200 8.50 -8.62 -18.36
C GLY A 200 9.02 -8.73 -19.80
N SER A 201 9.00 -7.61 -20.53
CA SER A 201 9.43 -7.55 -21.93
C SER A 201 10.92 -7.85 -22.14
N ALA A 202 11.78 -7.57 -21.14
CA ALA A 202 13.22 -7.86 -21.21
C ALA A 202 13.54 -9.36 -21.09
N LYS A 203 12.67 -10.13 -20.42
CA LYS A 203 12.81 -11.58 -20.26
C LYS A 203 11.41 -12.24 -20.31
N PRO A 204 10.83 -12.41 -21.52
CA PRO A 204 9.48 -12.94 -21.69
C PRO A 204 9.35 -14.39 -21.17
N PRO A 205 8.12 -14.87 -20.90
CA PRO A 205 7.89 -16.25 -20.52
C PRO A 205 8.35 -17.26 -21.58
N THR A 206 9.10 -18.27 -21.13
CA THR A 206 9.57 -19.43 -21.89
C THR A 206 9.55 -20.66 -20.99
N THR A 207 9.61 -21.87 -21.54
CA THR A 207 9.74 -23.10 -20.74
C THR A 207 10.92 -23.02 -19.77
N GLU A 208 12.08 -22.54 -20.23
CA GLU A 208 13.30 -22.39 -19.43
C GLU A 208 13.11 -21.45 -18.22
N THR A 209 12.49 -20.28 -18.42
CA THR A 209 12.27 -19.31 -17.34
C THR A 209 11.23 -19.79 -16.32
N ILE A 210 10.25 -20.56 -16.78
CA ILE A 210 9.24 -21.21 -15.92
C ILE A 210 9.88 -22.31 -15.07
N GLU A 211 10.65 -23.21 -15.68
CA GLU A 211 11.37 -24.28 -14.98
C GLU A 211 12.40 -23.71 -13.99
N SER A 212 13.02 -22.58 -14.34
CA SER A 212 13.95 -21.84 -13.47
C SER A 212 13.26 -21.00 -12.39
N ARG A 213 11.91 -21.03 -12.30
CA ARG A 213 11.11 -20.34 -11.28
C ARG A 213 11.34 -18.82 -11.24
N GLU A 214 11.64 -18.22 -12.39
CA GLU A 214 12.01 -16.80 -12.49
C GLU A 214 10.82 -15.83 -12.52
N HIS A 215 9.61 -16.38 -12.52
CA HIS A 215 8.32 -15.65 -12.51
C HIS A 215 7.75 -15.46 -11.10
N PHE A 216 8.54 -15.72 -10.07
CA PHE A 216 8.19 -15.41 -8.68
C PHE A 216 8.96 -14.19 -8.17
N VAL A 217 8.46 -13.58 -7.10
CA VAL A 217 9.12 -12.49 -6.40
C VAL A 217 10.48 -12.97 -5.87
N TYR A 218 11.53 -12.26 -6.23
CA TYR A 218 12.87 -12.46 -5.70
C TYR A 218 13.21 -11.31 -4.76
N GLN A 219 13.73 -11.66 -3.57
CA GLN A 219 14.17 -10.68 -2.59
C GLN A 219 15.48 -11.10 -1.92
N GLU A 220 16.47 -10.22 -1.96
CA GLU A 220 17.68 -10.33 -1.13
C GLU A 220 17.43 -9.67 0.24
N GLY A 221 16.89 -10.44 1.18
CA GLY A 221 16.34 -9.92 2.45
C GLY A 221 17.28 -9.01 3.26
N GLN A 222 18.59 -9.31 3.31
CA GLN A 222 19.54 -8.47 4.08
C GLN A 222 19.76 -7.10 3.44
N ALA A 223 19.99 -7.06 2.13
CA ALA A 223 20.16 -5.81 1.39
C ALA A 223 18.88 -4.96 1.50
N VAL A 224 17.73 -5.57 1.20
CA VAL A 224 16.42 -4.90 1.27
C VAL A 224 16.15 -4.33 2.66
N PHE A 225 16.38 -5.11 3.72
CA PHE A 225 16.20 -4.63 5.09
C PHE A 225 17.08 -3.42 5.42
N LYS A 226 18.37 -3.45 5.03
CA LYS A 226 19.31 -2.36 5.30
C LYS A 226 18.87 -1.04 4.65
N PHE A 227 18.45 -1.09 3.38
CA PHE A 227 17.97 0.09 2.67
C PHE A 227 16.61 0.56 3.20
N ALA A 228 15.69 -0.35 3.46
CA ALA A 228 14.36 -0.01 3.97
C ALA A 228 14.42 0.70 5.33
N VAL A 229 15.20 0.17 6.28
CA VAL A 229 15.38 0.77 7.61
C VAL A 229 15.92 2.19 7.54
N THR A 230 16.87 2.44 6.64
CA THR A 230 17.48 3.76 6.49
C THR A 230 16.55 4.72 5.75
N ASN A 231 16.15 4.37 4.54
CA ASN A 231 15.48 5.27 3.61
C ASN A 231 14.05 5.61 4.05
N MET A 232 13.30 4.66 4.59
CA MET A 232 11.93 4.92 5.08
C MET A 232 11.95 5.80 6.33
N ALA A 233 12.88 5.52 7.26
CA ALA A 233 13.07 6.31 8.47
C ALA A 233 13.54 7.74 8.17
N ASP A 234 14.48 7.89 7.23
CA ASP A 234 14.99 9.19 6.81
C ASP A 234 13.92 10.01 6.08
N ALA A 235 13.09 9.38 5.23
CA ALA A 235 11.97 10.07 4.59
C ALA A 235 10.94 10.56 5.60
N ALA A 236 10.58 9.73 6.59
CA ALA A 236 9.64 10.12 7.63
C ALA A 236 10.19 11.29 8.48
N ALA A 237 11.44 11.19 8.93
CA ALA A 237 12.09 12.25 9.69
C ALA A 237 12.28 13.54 8.88
N THR A 238 12.59 13.44 7.59
CA THR A 238 12.69 14.60 6.69
C THR A 238 11.39 15.38 6.67
N ILE A 239 10.25 14.69 6.57
CA ILE A 239 8.94 15.35 6.58
C ILE A 239 8.63 16.00 7.94
N VAL A 240 8.91 15.31 9.05
CA VAL A 240 8.69 15.84 10.40
C VAL A 240 9.51 17.12 10.60
N ASN A 241 10.80 17.07 10.26
CA ASN A 241 11.71 18.21 10.39
C ASN A 241 11.33 19.37 9.47
N ARG A 242 11.02 19.11 8.20
CA ARG A 242 10.67 20.16 7.23
C ARG A 242 9.39 20.92 7.61
N ASN A 243 8.48 20.25 8.32
CA ASN A 243 7.23 20.85 8.79
C ASN A 243 7.30 21.35 10.24
N ASN A 244 8.47 21.27 10.88
CA ASN A 244 8.69 21.64 12.29
C ASN A 244 7.68 20.95 13.25
N LEU A 245 7.29 19.72 12.93
CA LEU A 245 6.37 18.95 13.77
C LEU A 245 7.10 18.44 15.00
N LYS A 246 6.52 18.65 16.17
CA LYS A 246 7.00 18.01 17.39
C LYS A 246 6.45 16.58 17.50
N PRO A 247 7.17 15.63 18.09
CA PRO A 247 6.69 14.26 18.24
C PRO A 247 5.31 14.14 18.89
N GLU A 248 4.99 14.99 19.87
CA GLU A 248 3.69 15.05 20.55
C GLU A 248 2.54 15.59 19.68
N GLU A 249 2.85 16.27 18.58
CA GLU A 249 1.84 16.78 17.63
C GLU A 249 1.45 15.73 16.60
N ILE A 250 2.25 14.68 16.41
CA ILE A 250 1.98 13.60 15.47
C ILE A 250 1.01 12.63 16.12
N ALA A 251 -0.23 12.57 15.64
CA ALA A 251 -1.20 11.61 16.15
C ALA A 251 -0.79 10.20 15.75
N TRP A 252 -0.43 10.01 14.47
CA TRP A 252 -0.20 8.68 13.91
C TRP A 252 0.95 8.63 12.90
N LEU A 253 1.80 7.62 13.01
CA LEU A 253 2.60 7.06 11.93
C LEU A 253 1.86 5.85 11.35
N VAL A 254 1.67 5.85 10.04
CA VAL A 254 1.14 4.73 9.27
C VAL A 254 2.21 4.24 8.30
N PRO A 255 3.04 3.29 8.73
CA PRO A 255 4.13 2.79 7.91
C PRO A 255 3.65 1.67 6.99
N HIS A 256 4.39 1.44 5.91
CA HIS A 256 4.28 0.22 5.12
C HIS A 256 4.51 -1.01 6.02
N GLN A 257 3.59 -1.97 5.94
CA GLN A 257 3.54 -3.15 6.80
C GLN A 257 4.40 -4.28 6.21
N ALA A 258 5.72 -4.06 6.14
CA ALA A 258 6.66 -5.06 5.61
C ALA A 258 7.29 -5.95 6.69
N ASN A 259 7.65 -5.34 7.82
CA ASN A 259 8.39 -5.99 8.90
C ASN A 259 8.34 -5.10 10.15
N LEU A 260 7.98 -5.66 11.31
CA LEU A 260 7.90 -4.89 12.56
C LEU A 260 9.20 -4.15 12.91
N ARG A 261 10.37 -4.74 12.61
CA ARG A 261 11.67 -4.11 12.94
C ARG A 261 11.95 -2.86 12.10
N ILE A 262 11.43 -2.80 10.88
CA ILE A 262 11.54 -1.61 10.01
C ILE A 262 10.59 -0.52 10.51
N ILE A 263 9.39 -0.91 10.93
CA ILE A 263 8.39 -0.03 11.54
C ILE A 263 8.96 0.61 12.81
N ASP A 264 9.51 -0.19 13.72
CA ASP A 264 10.11 0.28 14.97
C ASP A 264 11.26 1.26 14.72
N ALA A 265 12.12 0.98 13.74
CA ALA A 265 13.23 1.87 13.38
C ALA A 265 12.74 3.22 12.83
N THR A 266 11.64 3.21 12.08
CA THR A 266 11.01 4.42 11.52
C THR A 266 10.41 5.28 12.63
N ALA A 267 9.63 4.67 13.53
CA ALA A 267 9.06 5.35 14.69
C ALA A 267 10.15 5.97 15.59
N LYS A 268 11.20 5.19 15.90
CA LYS A 268 12.35 5.67 16.68
C LYS A 268 13.04 6.87 16.01
N ARG A 269 13.17 6.87 14.68
CA ARG A 269 13.80 7.98 13.96
C ARG A 269 12.95 9.25 13.99
N MET A 270 11.63 9.12 13.99
CA MET A 270 10.70 10.24 14.17
C MET A 270 10.63 10.72 15.63
N GLY A 271 11.14 9.95 16.59
CA GLY A 271 11.08 10.29 18.02
C GLY A 271 9.70 10.11 18.64
N ILE A 272 8.82 9.32 18.02
CA ILE A 272 7.46 9.04 18.51
C ILE A 272 7.40 7.74 19.31
N ASN A 273 6.38 7.61 20.14
CA ASN A 273 6.14 6.42 20.95
C ASN A 273 5.37 5.34 20.17
N LYS A 274 5.39 4.10 20.68
CA LYS A 274 4.78 2.94 20.02
C LYS A 274 3.27 3.10 19.85
N GLU A 275 2.62 3.79 20.78
CA GLU A 275 1.17 4.04 20.78
C GLU A 275 0.74 4.97 19.65
N GLN A 276 1.68 5.71 19.06
CA GLN A 276 1.44 6.58 17.91
C GLN A 276 1.67 5.85 16.58
N VAL A 277 1.88 4.52 16.59
CA VAL A 277 2.20 3.73 15.40
C VAL A 277 1.06 2.76 15.09
N MET A 278 0.46 2.89 13.90
CA MET A 278 -0.55 1.95 13.44
C MET A 278 0.11 0.67 12.91
N ILE A 279 -0.29 -0.47 13.48
CA ILE A 279 0.28 -1.78 13.17
C ILE A 279 -0.84 -2.79 12.97
N ASN A 280 -0.78 -3.53 11.87
CA ASN A 280 -1.67 -4.67 11.62
C ASN A 280 -1.03 -5.81 10.83
N ILE A 281 0.28 -5.74 10.59
CA ILE A 281 1.05 -6.73 9.84
C ILE A 281 0.85 -8.18 10.35
N GLU A 282 0.58 -8.35 11.65
CA GLU A 282 0.33 -9.67 12.26
C GLU A 282 -0.81 -10.43 11.58
N ARG A 283 -1.87 -9.71 11.17
CA ARG A 283 -3.11 -10.28 10.61
C ARG A 283 -3.14 -10.36 9.09
N TYR A 284 -2.40 -9.48 8.41
CA TYR A 284 -2.50 -9.36 6.94
C TYR A 284 -1.22 -9.78 6.22
N GLY A 285 -0.09 -9.87 6.92
CA GLY A 285 1.22 -9.90 6.29
C GLY A 285 1.50 -8.63 5.48
N ASN A 286 2.44 -8.74 4.55
CA ASN A 286 2.74 -7.67 3.60
C ASN A 286 1.84 -7.76 2.37
N THR A 287 0.87 -6.87 2.26
CA THR A 287 -0.04 -6.74 1.11
C THR A 287 0.45 -5.74 0.06
N THR A 288 1.76 -5.43 0.04
CA THR A 288 2.41 -4.48 -0.88
C THR A 288 1.70 -3.12 -0.91
N ASN A 289 0.88 -2.82 -1.93
CA ASN A 289 0.16 -1.54 -2.01
C ASN A 289 -1.06 -1.47 -1.10
N GLY A 290 -1.57 -2.62 -0.64
CA GLY A 290 -2.68 -2.71 0.29
C GLY A 290 -2.34 -2.28 1.71
N THR A 291 -1.06 -2.25 2.10
CA THR A 291 -0.70 -2.15 3.53
C THR A 291 -1.18 -0.86 4.19
N ILE A 292 -0.98 0.29 3.54
CA ILE A 292 -1.33 1.59 4.10
C ILE A 292 -2.85 1.81 4.09
N PRO A 293 -3.58 1.62 2.98
CA PRO A 293 -5.02 1.82 2.99
C PRO A 293 -5.75 0.80 3.88
N LEU A 294 -5.30 -0.45 3.99
CA LEU A 294 -5.86 -1.40 4.97
C LEU A 294 -5.63 -0.96 6.40
N CYS A 295 -4.42 -0.48 6.72
CA CYS A 295 -4.09 -0.01 8.06
C CYS A 295 -4.90 1.22 8.45
N LEU A 296 -5.01 2.21 7.57
CA LEU A 296 -5.87 3.38 7.77
C LEU A 296 -7.35 2.99 7.96
N TRP A 297 -7.86 2.02 7.19
CA TRP A 297 -9.24 1.56 7.29
C TRP A 297 -9.53 0.90 8.63
N GLU A 298 -8.64 0.01 9.07
CA GLU A 298 -8.83 -0.73 10.31
C GLU A 298 -8.70 0.15 11.56
N TRP A 299 -7.84 1.17 11.49
CA TRP A 299 -7.62 2.12 12.57
C TRP A 299 -8.52 3.35 12.51
N GLU A 300 -9.44 3.42 11.53
CA GLU A 300 -10.23 4.61 11.24
C GLU A 300 -10.91 5.20 12.45
N ASN A 301 -11.58 4.37 13.26
CA ASN A 301 -12.34 4.82 14.44
C ASN A 301 -11.47 5.46 15.55
N GLN A 302 -10.15 5.30 15.49
CA GLN A 302 -9.20 5.94 16.41
C GLN A 302 -8.75 7.33 15.94
N MET A 303 -8.93 7.65 14.67
CA MET A 303 -8.57 8.95 14.11
C MET A 303 -9.63 10.02 14.42
N ARG A 304 -9.20 11.27 14.49
CA ARG A 304 -10.05 12.45 14.66
C ARG A 304 -9.72 13.51 13.61
N LYS A 305 -10.72 14.31 13.24
CA LYS A 305 -10.49 15.42 12.31
C LYS A 305 -9.42 16.35 12.87
N GLY A 306 -8.42 16.66 12.04
CA GLY A 306 -7.29 17.51 12.41
C GLY A 306 -6.04 16.77 12.88
N ASP A 307 -6.10 15.45 13.11
CA ASP A 307 -4.95 14.62 13.45
C ASP A 307 -3.81 14.79 12.43
N ASN A 308 -2.59 15.01 12.91
CA ASN A 308 -1.40 14.99 12.06
C ASN A 308 -0.95 13.55 11.84
N ILE A 309 -0.99 13.11 10.59
CA ILE A 309 -0.67 11.74 10.20
C ILE A 309 0.52 11.75 9.24
N VAL A 310 1.49 10.87 9.52
CA VAL A 310 2.64 10.63 8.66
C VAL A 310 2.51 9.24 8.05
N LEU A 311 2.43 9.16 6.73
CA LEU A 311 2.53 7.91 5.97
C LEU A 311 3.97 7.70 5.56
N ALA A 312 4.50 6.47 5.64
CA ALA A 312 5.85 6.18 5.16
C ALA A 312 5.90 4.83 4.45
N ALA A 313 6.56 4.75 3.30
CA ALA A 313 6.68 3.50 2.55
C ALA A 313 8.05 3.34 1.88
N PHE A 314 8.40 2.08 1.63
CA PHE A 314 9.59 1.66 0.89
C PHE A 314 9.24 0.41 0.07
N GLY A 315 9.75 0.31 -1.16
CA GLY A 315 9.52 -0.83 -2.05
C GLY A 315 10.65 -1.05 -3.05
N GLY A 316 10.51 -2.09 -3.87
CA GLY A 316 11.42 -2.44 -4.97
C GLY A 316 11.65 -1.28 -5.96
N GLY A 317 12.83 -1.27 -6.58
CA GLY A 317 13.31 -0.14 -7.38
C GLY A 317 14.75 0.24 -7.05
N PHE A 318 15.07 0.72 -5.84
CA PHE A 318 14.17 0.99 -4.71
C PHE A 318 13.40 2.30 -4.87
N THR A 319 12.19 2.33 -4.34
CA THR A 319 11.35 3.52 -4.19
C THR A 319 11.06 3.74 -2.72
N TRP A 320 10.94 4.99 -2.29
CA TRP A 320 10.53 5.30 -0.92
C TRP A 320 9.98 6.71 -0.80
N GLY A 321 9.26 6.95 0.28
CA GLY A 321 8.76 8.28 0.56
C GLY A 321 7.95 8.38 1.84
N SER A 322 7.55 9.61 2.11
CA SER A 322 6.68 9.96 3.22
C SER A 322 5.67 11.02 2.79
N ILE A 323 4.50 11.02 3.42
CA ILE A 323 3.44 12.02 3.26
C ILE A 323 3.04 12.50 4.64
N TYR A 324 2.99 13.81 4.83
CA TYR A 324 2.32 14.42 5.96
C TYR A 324 0.97 14.95 5.51
N LEU A 325 -0.09 14.49 6.20
CA LEU A 325 -1.45 14.96 6.00
C LEU A 325 -2.10 15.29 7.34
N LYS A 326 -3.11 16.18 7.29
CA LYS A 326 -4.06 16.36 8.39
C LYS A 326 -5.37 15.65 8.06
N TRP A 327 -5.84 14.80 8.97
CA TRP A 327 -7.06 14.02 8.77
C TRP A 327 -8.30 14.92 8.64
N ALA A 328 -9.25 14.55 7.77
CA ALA A 328 -10.26 15.50 7.29
C ALA A 328 -11.67 15.33 7.87
N TYR A 329 -11.97 14.21 8.51
CA TYR A 329 -13.30 13.92 9.03
C TYR A 329 -13.23 13.14 10.35
N ASP A 330 -14.29 13.23 11.15
CA ASP A 330 -14.48 12.33 12.29
C ASP A 330 -15.21 11.07 11.78
N PRO A 331 -14.68 9.87 12.06
CA PRO A 331 -15.36 8.62 11.76
C PRO A 331 -16.76 8.59 12.40
N LYS A 332 -17.72 8.01 11.69
CA LYS A 332 -19.10 7.84 12.17
C LYS A 332 -19.28 6.50 12.88
#